data_AF-L0J7T8-F1
#
_entry.id   AF-L0J7T8-F1
#
_cell.length_a   1.000
_cell.length_b   1.000
_cell.length_c   1.000
_cell.angle_alpha   90.00
_cell.angle_beta   90.00
_cell.angle_gamma   90.00
#
_symmetry.space_group_name_H-M   'P 1'
#
loop_
_entity.id
_entity.type
_entity.pdbx_description
1 polymer ?
#
loop_
_entity_poly.entity_id
_entity_poly.type
_entity_poly.pdbx_seq_one_letter_code
_entity_poly.pdbx_strand_id
1 'polypeptide(L)'
;MSTPTDWLDVNRRAMADALTSVRGHLQDHIDRAAGTERPKTSDAPVAADSALGLLQQIFSLTPFETAVLVLCAGVELDAGIPLLCAAASGDATRAEPTFSLALAAIPDAHWSALAPDAPLRRWHLIEPIAATGAVTLLTRAPLRIDERVLHFLVGLDVPDTALNGRLQRLSASADTLPARHEARARQLADLWSGPSPFVVLLGDAATATEIAGRAAALLGCAARQLDAAATAADAADRAQLITYVNRDGMLGGGPLVVRAATVETAELHWLAELAGPVAVISPTTVHTGRGVTLDVTALDADEQAGVWHASLIGDTDVTALADQFNITSATIRAAATEANITGISAWSAARAHTRHGLDALAMRIDTTATWDDLVLPPAEEQLLCEIAAMVRHRRTVFHTWGMDTGSGVRGTGVSALFAGPSGVGKTLAAEVIAASLDLDLYRIDLSQIVSKYIGETEKNLRMVFDAADAGGCVLLFDEADALFGKRTEVKDSHDRYANLEVSYLLQRMESYRGLAILTTNLKDNVDKAFLRRLTAIVKFPFPDVAERTRIWQRVLVPTLPTEDVSVAALAQLAVTGGVIRNIALGAAFRAAEAGTAVGMAHLLAAAHRECAKLERPLSEAEVGGWV
;
A
#
# COMPACT_ATOMS: atom_id res chain seq x y z
N MET A 1 -37.37 13.41 -7.75
CA MET A 1 -37.00 12.02 -7.43
C MET A 1 -38.29 11.26 -7.20
N SER A 2 -38.72 10.48 -8.17
CA SER A 2 -39.87 9.57 -8.03
C SER A 2 -39.54 8.53 -6.95
N THR A 3 -40.50 8.14 -6.12
CA THR A 3 -40.31 7.10 -5.11
C THR A 3 -39.92 5.77 -5.77
N PRO A 4 -39.12 4.88 -5.13
CA PRO A 4 -38.67 3.61 -5.73
C PRO A 4 -39.81 2.75 -6.29
N THR A 5 -40.99 2.82 -5.68
CA THR A 5 -42.21 2.13 -6.11
C THR A 5 -42.76 2.64 -7.45
N ASP A 6 -42.60 3.94 -7.72
CA ASP A 6 -43.07 4.59 -8.94
C ASP A 6 -42.18 4.22 -10.14
N TRP A 7 -40.87 4.14 -9.93
CA TRP A 7 -39.92 3.74 -10.98
C TRP A 7 -40.11 2.29 -11.44
N LEU A 8 -40.36 1.37 -10.51
CA LEU A 8 -40.57 -0.05 -10.85
C LEU A 8 -41.87 -0.26 -11.65
N ASP A 9 -42.92 0.51 -11.32
CA ASP A 9 -44.19 0.49 -12.04
C ASP A 9 -44.06 1.11 -13.45
N VAL A 10 -43.32 2.21 -13.59
CA VAL A 10 -42.99 2.81 -14.90
C VAL A 10 -42.23 1.82 -15.77
N ASN A 11 -41.21 1.15 -15.24
CA ASN A 11 -40.44 0.13 -15.97
C ASN A 11 -41.31 -1.04 -16.41
N ARG A 12 -42.16 -1.55 -15.52
CA ARG A 12 -43.05 -2.68 -15.83
C ARG A 12 -44.02 -2.33 -16.97
N ARG A 13 -44.61 -1.12 -16.95
CA ARG A 13 -45.52 -0.66 -18.01
C ARG A 13 -44.78 -0.48 -19.33
N ALA A 14 -43.66 0.25 -19.32
CA ALA A 14 -42.86 0.48 -20.51
C ALA A 14 -42.37 -0.83 -21.16
N MET A 15 -41.96 -1.81 -20.34
CA MET A 15 -41.55 -3.12 -20.84
C MET A 15 -42.74 -3.93 -21.39
N ALA A 16 -43.91 -3.90 -20.74
CA ALA A 16 -45.11 -4.56 -21.24
C ALA A 16 -45.60 -3.99 -22.59
N ASP A 17 -45.54 -2.66 -22.75
CA ASP A 17 -45.88 -1.96 -23.99
C ASP A 17 -44.89 -2.34 -25.11
N ALA A 18 -43.58 -2.32 -24.81
CA ALA A 18 -42.54 -2.71 -25.77
C ALA A 18 -42.65 -4.19 -26.20
N LEU A 19 -42.94 -5.10 -25.27
CA LEU A 19 -43.20 -6.52 -25.57
C LEU A 19 -44.44 -6.69 -26.44
N THR A 20 -45.48 -5.89 -26.21
CA THR A 20 -46.69 -5.90 -27.03
C THR A 20 -46.40 -5.47 -28.47
N SER A 21 -45.58 -4.43 -28.67
CA SER A 21 -45.14 -4.00 -30.00
C SER A 21 -44.31 -5.08 -30.71
N VAL A 22 -43.32 -5.68 -30.04
CA VAL A 22 -42.52 -6.78 -30.63
C VAL A 22 -43.39 -7.99 -30.99
N ARG A 23 -44.35 -8.34 -30.12
CA ARG A 23 -45.32 -9.41 -30.39
C ARG A 23 -46.13 -9.14 -31.66
N GLY A 24 -46.61 -7.90 -31.80
CA GLY A 24 -47.36 -7.47 -32.98
C GLY A 24 -46.52 -7.57 -34.26
N HIS A 25 -45.26 -7.13 -34.24
CA HIS A 25 -44.37 -7.25 -35.41
C HIS A 25 -44.08 -8.69 -35.82
N LEU A 26 -43.86 -9.59 -34.85
CA LEU A 26 -43.71 -11.03 -35.13
C LEU A 26 -44.98 -11.62 -35.73
N GLN A 27 -46.15 -11.28 -35.17
CA GLN A 27 -47.43 -11.74 -35.69
C GLN A 27 -47.71 -11.19 -37.10
N ASP A 28 -47.41 -9.91 -37.36
CA ASP A 28 -47.54 -9.30 -38.68
C ASP A 28 -46.62 -9.96 -39.70
N HIS A 29 -45.45 -10.46 -39.29
CA HIS A 29 -44.56 -11.23 -40.16
C HIS A 29 -45.16 -12.61 -40.49
N ILE A 30 -45.69 -13.32 -39.49
CA ILE A 30 -46.37 -14.62 -39.66
C ILE A 30 -47.58 -14.47 -40.58
N ASP A 31 -48.43 -13.47 -40.33
CA ASP A 31 -49.65 -13.21 -41.08
C ASP A 31 -49.32 -12.83 -42.54
N ARG A 32 -48.25 -12.05 -42.77
CA ARG A 32 -47.73 -11.75 -44.11
C ARG A 32 -47.23 -13.01 -44.84
N ALA A 33 -46.52 -13.90 -44.15
CA ALA A 33 -46.07 -15.16 -44.73
C ALA A 33 -47.24 -16.11 -45.07
N ALA A 34 -48.34 -16.04 -44.31
CA ALA A 34 -49.58 -16.79 -44.55
C ALA A 34 -50.55 -16.14 -45.56
N GLY A 35 -50.27 -14.92 -46.04
CA GLY A 35 -51.12 -14.20 -46.99
C GLY A 35 -52.37 -13.55 -46.38
N THR A 36 -52.39 -13.34 -45.07
CA THR A 36 -53.48 -12.71 -44.31
C THR A 36 -53.20 -11.21 -44.07
N GLU A 37 -54.16 -10.34 -44.37
CA GLU A 37 -54.05 -8.89 -44.13
C GLU A 37 -54.53 -8.51 -42.72
N ARG A 38 -53.65 -7.83 -41.96
CA ARG A 38 -53.93 -7.27 -40.63
C ARG A 38 -53.39 -5.83 -40.57
N PRO A 39 -54.02 -4.91 -39.82
CA PRO A 39 -53.47 -3.58 -39.63
C PRO A 39 -52.07 -3.66 -39.01
N LYS A 40 -51.10 -2.96 -39.63
CA LYS A 40 -49.71 -2.93 -39.16
C LYS A 40 -49.65 -2.49 -37.70
N THR A 41 -48.84 -3.19 -36.92
CA THR A 41 -48.52 -2.81 -35.55
C THR A 41 -47.82 -1.46 -35.53
N SER A 42 -48.25 -0.57 -34.64
CA SER A 42 -47.56 0.68 -34.32
C SER A 42 -46.72 0.50 -33.07
N ASP A 43 -45.52 1.05 -33.07
CA ASP A 43 -44.69 1.08 -31.87
C ASP A 43 -45.30 2.03 -30.84
N ALA A 44 -45.38 1.56 -29.59
CA ALA A 44 -45.68 2.43 -28.47
C ALA A 44 -44.46 3.32 -28.17
N PRO A 45 -44.65 4.62 -27.87
CA PRO A 45 -43.54 5.47 -27.49
C PRO A 45 -42.90 4.97 -26.20
N VAL A 46 -41.58 4.78 -26.21
CA VAL A 46 -40.82 4.37 -25.02
C VAL A 46 -40.79 5.54 -24.04
N ALA A 47 -41.24 5.29 -22.82
CA ALA A 47 -41.19 6.29 -21.74
C ALA A 47 -39.73 6.62 -21.41
N ALA A 48 -39.36 7.90 -21.52
CA ALA A 48 -37.97 8.36 -21.40
C ALA A 48 -37.35 8.11 -20.02
N ASP A 49 -38.18 8.01 -18.98
CA ASP A 49 -37.84 7.76 -17.58
C ASP A 49 -37.85 6.27 -17.21
N SER A 50 -38.26 5.39 -18.13
CA SER A 50 -38.17 3.94 -17.95
C SER A 50 -36.74 3.41 -18.17
N ALA A 51 -36.42 2.25 -17.62
CA ALA A 51 -35.14 1.56 -17.85
C ALA A 51 -34.85 1.36 -19.34
N LEU A 52 -35.85 1.01 -20.14
CA LEU A 52 -35.70 0.86 -21.59
C LEU A 52 -35.38 2.21 -22.27
N GLY A 53 -36.08 3.28 -21.86
CA GLY A 53 -35.80 4.64 -22.34
C GLY A 53 -34.41 5.14 -21.95
N LEU A 54 -33.96 4.82 -20.73
CA LEU A 54 -32.61 5.12 -20.27
C LEU A 54 -31.57 4.36 -21.09
N LEU A 55 -31.74 3.06 -21.36
CA LEU A 55 -30.82 2.32 -22.24
C LEU A 55 -30.75 2.93 -23.64
N GLN A 56 -31.90 3.33 -24.19
CA GLN A 56 -31.98 3.98 -25.48
C GLN A 56 -31.18 5.29 -25.50
N GLN A 57 -31.26 6.10 -24.45
CA GLN A 57 -30.50 7.35 -24.33
C GLN A 57 -29.01 7.11 -24.09
N ILE A 58 -28.68 6.27 -23.11
CA ILE A 58 -27.31 5.98 -22.64
C ILE A 58 -26.46 5.41 -23.78
N PHE A 59 -27.02 4.45 -24.54
CA PHE A 59 -26.31 3.78 -25.63
C PHE A 59 -26.68 4.33 -27.02
N SER A 60 -27.53 5.36 -27.08
CA SER A 60 -28.02 5.97 -28.33
C SER A 60 -28.61 4.94 -29.30
N LEU A 61 -29.44 4.03 -28.78
CA LEU A 61 -30.03 2.93 -29.57
C LEU A 61 -31.07 3.48 -30.55
N THR A 62 -31.04 2.95 -31.77
CA THR A 62 -32.11 3.15 -32.76
C THR A 62 -33.39 2.42 -32.34
N PRO A 63 -34.56 2.77 -32.91
CA PRO A 63 -35.80 2.01 -32.67
C PRO A 63 -35.65 0.52 -33.00
N PHE A 64 -34.97 0.20 -34.11
CA PHE A 64 -34.67 -1.17 -34.49
C PHE A 64 -33.79 -1.90 -33.45
N GLU A 65 -32.67 -1.30 -33.02
CA GLU A 65 -31.80 -1.91 -32.00
C GLU A 65 -32.52 -2.10 -30.66
N THR A 66 -33.35 -1.13 -30.28
CA THR A 66 -34.18 -1.21 -29.07
C THR A 66 -35.17 -2.37 -29.17
N ALA A 67 -35.82 -2.55 -30.32
CA ALA A 67 -36.73 -3.67 -30.55
C ALA A 67 -36.00 -5.03 -30.59
N VAL A 68 -34.77 -5.10 -31.10
CA VAL A 68 -33.93 -6.31 -31.02
C VAL A 68 -33.60 -6.66 -29.57
N LEU A 69 -33.24 -5.66 -28.76
CA LEU A 69 -32.98 -5.86 -27.33
C LEU A 69 -34.23 -6.36 -26.59
N VAL A 70 -35.39 -5.75 -26.86
CA VAL A 70 -36.68 -6.16 -26.28
C VAL A 70 -37.09 -7.56 -26.73
N LEU A 71 -36.83 -7.93 -28.00
CA LEU A 71 -37.06 -9.29 -28.50
C LEU A 71 -36.23 -10.32 -27.73
N CYS A 72 -34.95 -10.01 -27.45
CA CYS A 72 -34.08 -10.88 -26.66
C CYS A 72 -34.54 -10.97 -25.20
N ALA A 73 -34.92 -9.85 -24.59
CA ALA A 73 -35.48 -9.83 -23.24
C ALA A 73 -36.84 -10.57 -23.15
N GLY A 74 -37.66 -10.47 -24.20
CA GLY A 74 -38.99 -11.05 -24.25
C GLY A 74 -39.00 -12.57 -24.18
N VAL A 75 -37.96 -13.23 -24.69
CA VAL A 75 -37.82 -14.69 -24.54
C VAL A 75 -37.66 -15.12 -23.09
N GLU A 76 -37.05 -14.28 -22.24
CA GLU A 76 -36.88 -14.54 -20.81
C GLU A 76 -38.09 -14.09 -19.96
N LEU A 77 -38.82 -13.07 -20.42
CA LEU A 77 -39.88 -12.42 -19.64
C LEU A 77 -41.31 -12.82 -20.06
N ASP A 78 -41.51 -13.36 -21.26
CA ASP A 78 -42.82 -13.65 -21.84
C ASP A 78 -42.82 -14.99 -22.58
N ALA A 79 -43.55 -15.98 -22.04
CA ALA A 79 -43.63 -17.32 -22.59
C ALA A 79 -44.23 -17.41 -24.02
N GLY A 80 -44.92 -16.36 -24.49
CA GLY A 80 -45.50 -16.29 -25.82
C GLY A 80 -44.49 -15.89 -26.91
N ILE A 81 -43.45 -15.12 -26.56
CA ILE A 81 -42.44 -14.66 -27.54
C ILE A 81 -41.66 -15.84 -28.15
N PRO A 82 -41.18 -16.85 -27.39
CA PRO A 82 -40.50 -18.01 -27.99
C PRO A 82 -41.37 -18.78 -28.99
N LEU A 83 -42.67 -18.90 -28.73
CA LEU A 83 -43.62 -19.55 -29.63
C LEU A 83 -43.77 -18.77 -30.94
N LEU A 84 -43.80 -17.43 -30.87
CA LEU A 84 -43.84 -16.57 -32.04
C LEU A 84 -42.53 -16.57 -32.81
N CYS A 85 -41.38 -16.64 -32.14
CA CYS A 85 -40.08 -16.81 -32.82
C CYS A 85 -40.04 -18.09 -33.65
N ALA A 86 -40.51 -19.22 -33.09
CA ALA A 86 -40.58 -20.49 -33.80
C ALA A 86 -41.53 -20.45 -35.00
N ALA A 87 -42.72 -19.86 -34.82
CA ALA A 87 -43.69 -19.69 -35.89
C ALA A 87 -43.19 -18.76 -37.00
N ALA A 88 -42.62 -17.61 -36.63
CA ALA A 88 -42.10 -16.62 -37.58
C ALA A 88 -40.85 -17.10 -38.32
N SER A 89 -40.05 -17.98 -37.71
CA SER A 89 -38.89 -18.61 -38.35
C SER A 89 -39.29 -19.77 -39.29
N GLY A 90 -40.54 -20.23 -39.23
CA GLY A 90 -41.02 -21.40 -39.97
C GLY A 90 -40.43 -22.73 -39.49
N ASP A 91 -39.88 -22.77 -38.27
CA ASP A 91 -39.19 -23.93 -37.70
C ASP A 91 -39.56 -24.05 -36.21
N ALA A 92 -40.36 -25.06 -35.87
CA ALA A 92 -40.83 -25.32 -34.51
C ALA A 92 -39.69 -25.60 -33.52
N THR A 93 -38.49 -25.93 -34.00
CA THR A 93 -37.31 -26.17 -33.16
C THR A 93 -36.52 -24.90 -32.85
N ARG A 94 -36.85 -23.76 -33.48
CA ARG A 94 -36.14 -22.48 -33.33
C ARG A 94 -36.97 -21.46 -32.57
N ALA A 95 -37.05 -21.62 -31.26
CA ALA A 95 -37.77 -20.69 -30.38
C ALA A 95 -36.94 -19.45 -29.97
N GLU A 96 -35.67 -19.41 -30.35
CA GLU A 96 -34.74 -18.34 -29.98
C GLU A 96 -34.78 -17.17 -30.97
N PRO A 97 -34.52 -15.94 -30.52
CA PRO A 97 -34.49 -14.80 -31.41
C PRO A 97 -33.19 -14.86 -32.23
N THR A 98 -33.27 -14.53 -33.52
CA THR A 98 -32.11 -14.45 -34.41
C THR A 98 -32.07 -13.11 -35.11
N PHE A 99 -30.88 -12.67 -35.51
CA PHE A 99 -30.77 -11.40 -36.25
C PHE A 99 -31.49 -11.45 -37.60
N SER A 100 -31.51 -12.62 -38.26
CA SER A 100 -32.29 -12.82 -39.49
C SER A 100 -33.79 -12.65 -39.27
N LEU A 101 -34.32 -13.12 -38.13
CA LEU A 101 -35.73 -12.93 -37.79
C LEU A 101 -36.02 -11.46 -37.52
N ALA A 102 -35.18 -10.78 -36.74
CA ALA A 102 -35.31 -9.37 -36.46
C ALA A 102 -35.32 -8.52 -37.75
N LEU A 103 -34.38 -8.76 -38.67
CA LEU A 103 -34.32 -8.07 -39.96
C LEU A 103 -35.59 -8.25 -40.82
N ALA A 104 -36.28 -9.38 -40.68
CA ALA A 104 -37.45 -9.71 -41.48
C ALA A 104 -38.77 -9.24 -40.85
N ALA A 105 -38.85 -9.21 -39.52
CA ALA A 105 -40.07 -8.94 -38.78
C ALA A 105 -40.20 -7.48 -38.30
N ILE A 106 -39.10 -6.86 -37.86
CA ILE A 106 -39.10 -5.55 -37.19
C ILE A 106 -38.91 -4.41 -38.23
N PRO A 107 -39.63 -3.28 -38.12
CA PRO A 107 -39.48 -2.14 -39.01
C PRO A 107 -38.11 -1.46 -38.90
N ASP A 108 -37.76 -0.65 -39.92
CA ASP A 108 -36.53 0.14 -40.00
C ASP A 108 -35.23 -0.67 -39.79
N ALA A 109 -35.28 -1.93 -40.22
CA ALA A 109 -34.18 -2.86 -40.12
C ALA A 109 -32.93 -2.42 -40.88
N HIS A 110 -31.77 -2.55 -40.24
CA HIS A 110 -30.48 -2.24 -40.83
C HIS A 110 -29.39 -3.23 -40.40
N TRP A 111 -28.47 -3.52 -41.32
CA TRP A 111 -27.39 -4.50 -41.12
C TRP A 111 -26.33 -4.06 -40.12
N SER A 112 -26.16 -2.74 -39.92
CA SER A 112 -25.16 -2.18 -39.01
C SER A 112 -25.43 -2.49 -37.54
N ALA A 113 -26.67 -2.83 -37.15
CA ALA A 113 -27.03 -3.12 -35.76
C ALA A 113 -26.18 -4.23 -35.11
N LEU A 114 -25.65 -5.17 -35.90
CA LEU A 114 -24.84 -6.29 -35.43
C LEU A 114 -23.34 -6.14 -35.79
N ALA A 115 -22.92 -4.94 -36.20
CA ALA A 115 -21.51 -4.62 -36.41
C ALA A 115 -20.75 -4.65 -35.06
N PRO A 116 -19.45 -5.01 -35.03
CA PRO A 116 -18.68 -5.10 -33.78
C PRO A 116 -18.62 -3.77 -32.98
N ASP A 117 -18.70 -2.64 -33.67
CA ASP A 117 -18.67 -1.29 -33.11
C ASP A 117 -20.06 -0.71 -32.81
N ALA A 118 -21.13 -1.38 -33.27
CA ALA A 118 -22.50 -0.97 -32.99
C ALA A 118 -22.90 -1.23 -31.53
N PRO A 119 -23.79 -0.42 -30.94
CA PRO A 119 -24.07 -0.46 -29.50
C PRO A 119 -24.43 -1.83 -28.94
N LEU A 120 -25.24 -2.61 -29.68
CA LEU A 120 -25.71 -3.93 -29.25
C LEU A 120 -24.55 -4.91 -28.97
N ARG A 121 -23.50 -4.90 -29.80
CA ARG A 121 -22.32 -5.77 -29.63
C ARG A 121 -21.20 -5.09 -28.88
N ARG A 122 -20.91 -3.82 -29.18
CA ARG A 122 -19.85 -3.04 -28.54
C ARG A 122 -20.00 -3.05 -27.03
N TRP A 123 -21.22 -2.92 -26.52
CA TRP A 123 -21.52 -2.90 -25.08
C TRP A 123 -22.06 -4.23 -24.57
N HIS A 124 -21.94 -5.32 -25.34
CA HIS A 124 -22.46 -6.63 -24.95
C HIS A 124 -23.92 -6.57 -24.46
N LEU A 125 -24.78 -5.74 -25.07
CA LEU A 125 -26.19 -5.69 -24.65
C LEU A 125 -26.91 -7.00 -25.02
N ILE A 126 -26.46 -7.60 -26.12
CA ILE A 126 -26.84 -8.94 -26.57
C ILE A 126 -25.58 -9.68 -27.01
N GLU A 127 -25.64 -11.01 -26.97
CA GLU A 127 -24.56 -11.90 -27.40
C GLU A 127 -25.09 -12.96 -28.38
N PRO A 128 -24.45 -13.12 -29.55
CA PRO A 128 -24.74 -14.23 -30.44
C PRO A 128 -24.11 -15.51 -29.90
N ILE A 129 -24.93 -16.54 -29.66
CA ILE A 129 -24.49 -17.84 -29.18
C ILE A 129 -23.97 -18.66 -30.36
N ALA A 130 -22.68 -19.02 -30.34
CA ALA A 130 -22.14 -19.97 -31.30
C ALA A 130 -22.63 -21.38 -30.95
N ALA A 131 -23.26 -22.10 -31.90
CA ALA A 131 -23.61 -23.50 -31.68
C ALA A 131 -22.32 -24.34 -31.56
N THR A 132 -22.17 -25.06 -30.45
CA THR A 132 -21.06 -25.99 -30.23
C THR A 132 -21.00 -27.03 -31.34
N GLY A 133 -19.90 -27.07 -32.09
CA GLY A 133 -19.62 -28.09 -33.10
C GLY A 133 -20.12 -27.80 -34.53
N ALA A 134 -20.69 -26.63 -34.81
CA ALA A 134 -21.12 -26.24 -36.17
C ALA A 134 -20.80 -24.78 -36.50
N VAL A 135 -20.41 -24.51 -37.76
CA VAL A 135 -20.29 -23.15 -38.29
C VAL A 135 -21.68 -22.55 -38.39
N THR A 136 -22.04 -21.71 -37.42
CA THR A 136 -23.32 -21.01 -37.42
C THR A 136 -23.13 -19.66 -38.09
N LEU A 137 -23.93 -19.36 -39.12
CA LEU A 137 -23.93 -18.03 -39.74
C LEU A 137 -24.31 -16.98 -38.69
N LEU A 138 -23.57 -15.87 -38.64
CA LEU A 138 -23.77 -14.80 -37.66
C LEU A 138 -25.24 -14.36 -37.54
N THR A 139 -25.95 -14.27 -38.67
CA THR A 139 -27.35 -13.82 -38.70
C THR A 139 -28.34 -14.84 -38.17
N ARG A 140 -27.99 -16.13 -38.20
CA ARG A 140 -28.82 -17.26 -37.77
C ARG A 140 -28.43 -17.80 -36.40
N ALA A 141 -27.36 -17.26 -35.81
CA ALA A 141 -26.99 -17.55 -34.44
C ALA A 141 -28.09 -17.07 -33.50
N PRO A 142 -28.46 -17.86 -32.49
CA PRO A 142 -29.34 -17.42 -31.41
C PRO A 142 -28.77 -16.17 -30.74
N LEU A 143 -29.62 -15.18 -30.50
CA LEU A 143 -29.28 -13.98 -29.75
C LEU A 143 -29.77 -14.15 -28.32
N ARG A 144 -28.94 -13.78 -27.37
CA ARG A 144 -29.30 -13.76 -25.94
C ARG A 144 -29.03 -12.37 -25.38
N ILE A 145 -29.92 -11.91 -24.50
CA ILE A 145 -29.68 -10.68 -23.73
C ILE A 145 -28.67 -10.95 -22.62
N ASP A 146 -27.80 -9.97 -22.37
CA ASP A 146 -26.90 -10.01 -21.22
C ASP A 146 -27.66 -9.91 -19.90
N GLU A 147 -27.23 -10.69 -18.90
CA GLU A 147 -27.90 -10.80 -17.59
C GLU A 147 -27.96 -9.47 -16.84
N ARG A 148 -26.89 -8.65 -16.85
CA ARG A 148 -26.88 -7.34 -16.19
C ARG A 148 -27.87 -6.39 -16.85
N VAL A 149 -27.98 -6.45 -18.17
CA VAL A 149 -28.90 -5.61 -18.96
C VAL A 149 -30.35 -6.05 -18.75
N LEU A 150 -30.62 -7.35 -18.70
CA LEU A 150 -31.93 -7.90 -18.37
C LEU A 150 -32.39 -7.46 -16.97
N HIS A 151 -31.51 -7.57 -15.97
CA HIS A 151 -31.80 -7.11 -14.62
C HIS A 151 -32.09 -5.60 -14.57
N PHE A 152 -31.32 -4.79 -15.28
CA PHE A 152 -31.59 -3.36 -15.38
C PHE A 152 -32.97 -3.07 -15.98
N LEU A 153 -33.35 -3.76 -17.07
CA LEU A 153 -34.65 -3.60 -17.72
C LEU A 153 -35.84 -3.90 -16.80
N VAL A 154 -35.72 -4.90 -15.93
CA VAL A 154 -36.77 -5.25 -14.95
C VAL A 154 -36.70 -4.42 -13.67
N GLY A 155 -35.76 -3.49 -13.58
CA GLY A 155 -35.61 -2.58 -12.45
C GLY A 155 -34.79 -3.11 -11.27
N LEU A 156 -33.88 -4.04 -11.51
CA LEU A 156 -32.94 -4.57 -10.51
C LEU A 156 -31.55 -3.94 -10.70
N ASP A 157 -31.02 -3.36 -9.62
CA ASP A 157 -29.64 -2.86 -9.57
C ASP A 157 -28.72 -3.88 -8.89
N VAL A 158 -28.28 -4.86 -9.68
CA VAL A 158 -27.36 -5.93 -9.26
C VAL A 158 -26.03 -5.80 -10.00
N PRO A 159 -24.90 -6.16 -9.37
CA PRO A 159 -23.59 -6.09 -10.02
C PRO A 159 -23.51 -7.08 -11.18
N ASP A 160 -22.69 -6.71 -12.16
CA ASP A 160 -22.38 -7.56 -13.31
C ASP A 160 -21.60 -8.82 -12.88
N THR A 161 -22.09 -10.00 -13.24
CA THR A 161 -21.47 -11.27 -12.87
C THR A 161 -20.10 -11.46 -13.51
N ALA A 162 -19.83 -10.84 -14.68
CA ALA A 162 -18.52 -10.84 -15.33
C ALA A 162 -17.47 -10.03 -14.55
N LEU A 163 -17.91 -9.16 -13.64
CA LEU A 163 -17.05 -8.32 -12.80
C LEU A 163 -16.84 -8.91 -11.39
N ASN A 164 -17.47 -10.04 -11.07
CA ASN A 164 -17.34 -10.68 -9.76
C ASN A 164 -15.89 -11.05 -9.45
N GLY A 165 -15.42 -10.67 -8.26
CA GLY A 165 -14.04 -10.87 -7.82
C GLY A 165 -13.02 -9.91 -8.43
N ARG A 166 -13.38 -9.16 -9.50
CA ARG A 166 -12.53 -8.13 -10.12
C ARG A 166 -12.88 -6.72 -9.64
N LEU A 167 -14.16 -6.47 -9.37
CA LEU A 167 -14.66 -5.18 -8.90
C LEU A 167 -15.21 -5.30 -7.47
N GLN A 168 -14.73 -4.43 -6.58
CA GLN A 168 -15.15 -4.40 -5.17
C GLN A 168 -15.99 -3.15 -4.90
N ARG A 169 -17.03 -3.24 -4.07
CA ARG A 169 -17.74 -2.03 -3.61
C ARG A 169 -16.96 -1.38 -2.49
N LEU A 170 -16.63 -0.10 -2.64
CA LEU A 170 -16.07 0.73 -1.59
C LEU A 170 -17.19 1.17 -0.66
N SER A 171 -17.15 0.68 0.57
CA SER A 171 -18.00 1.18 1.64
C SER A 171 -17.40 2.47 2.17
N ALA A 172 -18.19 3.54 2.24
CA ALA A 172 -17.77 4.73 2.95
C ALA A 172 -17.66 4.39 4.45
N SER A 173 -16.59 4.87 5.09
CA SER A 173 -16.54 4.86 6.55
C SER A 173 -17.71 5.68 7.09
N ALA A 174 -18.37 5.20 8.16
CA ALA A 174 -19.42 5.94 8.84
C ALA A 174 -18.88 7.23 9.50
N ASP A 175 -17.57 7.27 9.75
CA ASP A 175 -16.91 8.38 10.41
C ASP A 175 -16.58 9.52 9.44
N THR A 176 -16.69 10.76 9.91
CA THR A 176 -16.20 11.94 9.19
C THR A 176 -14.68 11.86 9.05
N LEU A 177 -14.18 12.17 7.84
CA LEU A 177 -12.74 12.27 7.63
C LEU A 177 -12.16 13.51 8.34
N PRO A 178 -10.85 13.53 8.62
CA PRO A 178 -10.15 14.75 9.04
C PRO A 178 -10.41 15.91 8.08
N ALA A 179 -10.39 17.14 8.59
CA ALA A 179 -10.92 18.31 7.89
C ALA A 179 -10.33 18.51 6.47
N ARG A 180 -9.02 18.32 6.29
CA ARG A 180 -8.40 18.41 4.96
C ARG A 180 -8.84 17.30 4.02
N HIS A 181 -8.92 16.06 4.51
CA HIS A 181 -9.36 14.90 3.72
C HIS A 181 -10.84 15.00 3.37
N GLU A 182 -11.68 15.51 4.28
CA GLU A 182 -13.09 15.79 4.02
C GLU A 182 -13.25 16.90 2.95
N ALA A 183 -12.42 17.94 2.99
CA ALA A 183 -12.40 18.97 1.94
C ALA A 183 -11.98 18.39 0.58
N ARG A 184 -10.99 17.48 0.54
CA ARG A 184 -10.60 16.76 -0.68
C ARG A 184 -11.72 15.84 -1.19
N ALA A 185 -12.45 15.18 -0.30
CA ALA A 185 -13.59 14.34 -0.68
C ALA A 185 -14.70 15.18 -1.32
N ARG A 186 -15.01 16.37 -0.79
CA ARG A 186 -15.95 17.31 -1.42
C ARG A 186 -15.46 17.78 -2.80
N GLN A 187 -14.19 18.16 -2.90
CA GLN A 187 -13.59 18.58 -4.16
C GLN A 187 -13.67 17.46 -5.22
N LEU A 188 -13.41 16.21 -4.83
CA LEU A 188 -13.54 15.05 -5.71
C LEU A 188 -15.00 14.82 -6.13
N ALA A 189 -15.96 14.93 -5.21
CA ALA A 189 -17.38 14.81 -5.51
C ALA A 189 -17.86 15.89 -6.51
N ASP A 190 -17.39 17.13 -6.36
CA ASP A 190 -17.67 18.23 -7.28
C ASP A 190 -17.08 17.95 -8.67
N LEU A 191 -15.84 17.44 -8.75
CA LEU A 191 -15.20 17.06 -10.02
C LEU A 191 -15.94 15.92 -10.73
N TRP A 192 -16.38 14.91 -9.98
CA TRP A 192 -17.17 13.80 -10.51
C TRP A 192 -18.56 14.22 -11.02
N SER A 193 -19.12 15.30 -10.47
CA SER A 193 -20.36 15.92 -10.95
C SER A 193 -20.14 16.89 -12.11
N GLY A 194 -18.88 17.25 -12.38
CA GLY A 194 -18.48 18.22 -13.39
C GLY A 194 -18.26 17.62 -14.79
N PRO A 195 -17.83 18.45 -15.75
CA PRO A 195 -17.63 18.03 -17.14
C PRO A 195 -16.39 17.15 -17.35
N SER A 196 -15.44 17.15 -16.41
CA SER A 196 -14.23 16.33 -16.46
C SER A 196 -14.16 15.43 -15.22
N PRO A 197 -14.87 14.30 -15.23
CA PRO A 197 -15.04 13.48 -14.04
C PRO A 197 -13.88 12.48 -13.87
N PHE A 198 -12.74 12.72 -14.54
CA PHE A 198 -11.53 11.91 -14.42
C PHE A 198 -10.52 12.61 -13.51
N VAL A 199 -10.14 11.95 -12.42
CA VAL A 199 -9.27 12.52 -11.39
C VAL A 199 -8.11 11.58 -11.09
N VAL A 200 -6.92 12.12 -10.87
CA VAL A 200 -5.77 11.37 -10.35
C VAL A 200 -5.55 11.79 -8.90
N LEU A 201 -5.67 10.86 -7.97
CA LEU A 201 -5.36 11.05 -6.55
C LEU A 201 -3.90 10.66 -6.32
N LEU A 202 -3.05 11.65 -6.12
CA LEU A 202 -1.62 11.45 -5.90
C LEU A 202 -1.34 11.37 -4.39
N GLY A 203 -0.92 10.20 -3.91
CA GLY A 203 -0.55 10.01 -2.50
C GLY A 203 -0.69 8.56 -2.02
N ASP A 204 -0.75 8.40 -0.70
CA ASP A 204 -0.94 7.09 -0.06
C ASP A 204 -2.25 6.44 -0.50
N ALA A 205 -2.18 5.15 -0.86
CA ALA A 205 -3.29 4.44 -1.46
C ALA A 205 -4.47 4.23 -0.49
N ALA A 206 -4.18 3.99 0.79
CA ALA A 206 -5.20 3.77 1.80
C ALA A 206 -5.99 5.06 2.04
N THR A 207 -5.29 6.17 2.26
CA THR A 207 -5.88 7.50 2.48
C THR A 207 -6.70 7.96 1.26
N ALA A 208 -6.14 7.82 0.05
CA ALA A 208 -6.84 8.18 -1.18
C ALA A 208 -8.11 7.35 -1.40
N THR A 209 -8.11 6.08 -0.98
CA THR A 209 -9.29 5.21 -1.06
C THR A 209 -10.38 5.64 -0.07
N GLU A 210 -10.03 6.04 1.15
CA GLU A 210 -10.98 6.62 2.11
C GLU A 210 -11.63 7.89 1.56
N ILE A 211 -10.83 8.79 0.97
CA ILE A 211 -11.31 10.04 0.34
C ILE A 211 -12.27 9.73 -0.82
N ALA A 212 -11.92 8.78 -1.69
CA ALA A 212 -12.77 8.40 -2.82
C ALA A 212 -14.09 7.76 -2.37
N GLY A 213 -14.07 6.89 -1.36
CA GLY A 213 -15.27 6.32 -0.76
C GLY A 213 -16.17 7.39 -0.13
N ARG A 214 -15.57 8.36 0.59
CA ARG A 214 -16.30 9.50 1.16
C ARG A 214 -16.90 10.41 0.09
N ALA A 215 -16.18 10.68 -1.00
CA ALA A 215 -16.68 11.47 -2.13
C ALA A 215 -17.89 10.81 -2.79
N ALA A 216 -17.88 9.49 -2.97
CA ALA A 216 -19.03 8.77 -3.52
C ALA A 216 -20.26 8.84 -2.59
N ALA A 217 -20.04 8.70 -1.28
CA ALA A 217 -21.12 8.85 -0.30
C ALA A 217 -21.73 10.26 -0.30
N LEU A 218 -20.95 11.31 -0.51
CA LEU A 218 -21.45 12.68 -0.68
C LEU A 218 -22.34 12.83 -1.93
N LEU A 219 -22.10 12.02 -2.98
CA LEU A 219 -22.96 11.91 -4.16
C LEU A 219 -24.17 10.99 -3.95
N GLY A 220 -24.32 10.38 -2.78
CA GLY A 220 -25.41 9.45 -2.47
C GLY A 220 -25.26 8.08 -3.14
N CYS A 221 -24.04 7.69 -3.52
CA CYS A 221 -23.75 6.40 -4.17
C CYS A 221 -22.55 5.69 -3.53
N ALA A 222 -22.30 4.44 -3.93
CA ALA A 222 -21.09 3.72 -3.57
C ALA A 222 -20.08 3.80 -4.74
N ALA A 223 -18.79 3.92 -4.41
CA ALA A 223 -17.74 3.78 -5.42
C ALA A 223 -17.45 2.29 -5.67
N ARG A 224 -16.94 1.99 -6.87
CA ARG A 224 -16.49 0.67 -7.29
C ARG A 224 -14.97 0.70 -7.41
N GLN A 225 -14.27 -0.26 -6.82
CA GLN A 225 -12.82 -0.35 -6.86
C GLN A 225 -12.35 -1.46 -7.78
N LEU A 226 -11.40 -1.11 -8.66
CA LEU A 226 -10.66 -2.02 -9.53
C LEU A 226 -9.17 -1.95 -9.16
N ASP A 227 -8.51 -3.10 -9.07
CA ASP A 227 -7.06 -3.15 -8.91
C ASP A 227 -6.38 -3.29 -10.28
N ALA A 228 -5.53 -2.32 -10.65
CA ALA A 228 -4.89 -2.34 -11.97
C ALA A 228 -3.96 -3.55 -12.15
N ALA A 229 -3.32 -4.04 -11.08
CA ALA A 229 -2.42 -5.18 -11.16
C ALA A 229 -3.16 -6.49 -11.54
N ALA A 230 -4.44 -6.60 -11.15
CA ALA A 230 -5.28 -7.75 -11.47
C ALA A 230 -5.76 -7.77 -12.94
N THR A 231 -5.50 -6.71 -13.72
CA THR A 231 -5.98 -6.56 -15.11
C THR A 231 -4.94 -6.92 -16.19
N ALA A 232 -3.75 -7.35 -15.80
CA ALA A 232 -2.55 -7.35 -16.65
C ALA A 232 -2.28 -8.64 -17.47
N ALA A 233 -3.18 -9.63 -17.50
CA ALA A 233 -2.85 -10.95 -18.07
C ALA A 233 -2.95 -11.04 -19.61
N ASP A 234 -3.90 -10.35 -20.27
CA ASP A 234 -4.13 -10.40 -21.72
C ASP A 234 -4.81 -9.11 -22.25
N ALA A 235 -4.47 -8.69 -23.48
CA ALA A 235 -5.06 -7.51 -24.12
C ALA A 235 -6.54 -7.71 -24.48
N ALA A 236 -6.95 -8.92 -24.87
CA ALA A 236 -8.35 -9.21 -25.17
C ALA A 236 -9.22 -9.20 -23.90
N ASP A 237 -8.76 -9.87 -22.83
CA ASP A 237 -9.43 -9.85 -21.51
C ASP A 237 -9.53 -8.42 -20.97
N ARG A 238 -8.48 -7.60 -21.13
CA ARG A 238 -8.50 -6.20 -20.72
C ARG A 238 -9.52 -5.37 -21.50
N ALA A 239 -9.58 -5.51 -22.83
CA ALA A 239 -10.56 -4.79 -23.65
C ALA A 239 -12.00 -5.16 -23.27
N GLN A 240 -12.24 -6.44 -22.98
CA GLN A 240 -13.52 -6.93 -22.50
C GLN A 240 -13.86 -6.38 -21.10
N LEU A 241 -12.90 -6.37 -20.17
CA LEU A 241 -13.08 -5.80 -18.84
C LEU A 241 -13.43 -4.31 -18.89
N ILE A 242 -12.71 -3.51 -19.69
CA ILE A 242 -12.98 -2.08 -19.88
C ILE A 242 -14.42 -1.86 -20.36
N THR A 243 -14.87 -2.70 -21.30
CA THR A 243 -16.23 -2.65 -21.83
C THR A 243 -17.27 -2.91 -20.73
N TYR A 244 -17.11 -3.98 -19.95
CA TYR A 244 -18.04 -4.30 -18.86
C TYR A 244 -18.03 -3.23 -17.74
N VAL A 245 -16.87 -2.72 -17.35
CA VAL A 245 -16.73 -1.69 -16.31
C VAL A 245 -17.40 -0.38 -16.73
N ASN A 246 -17.20 0.04 -17.98
CA ASN A 246 -17.83 1.24 -18.55
C ASN A 246 -19.34 1.07 -18.63
N ARG A 247 -19.82 -0.07 -19.14
CA ARG A 247 -21.24 -0.41 -19.20
C ARG A 247 -21.88 -0.35 -17.80
N ASP A 248 -21.28 -1.02 -16.82
CA ASP A 248 -21.80 -1.04 -15.46
C ASP A 248 -21.84 0.37 -14.84
N GLY A 249 -20.85 1.21 -15.15
CA GLY A 249 -20.85 2.62 -14.74
C GLY A 249 -21.98 3.43 -15.38
N MET A 250 -22.22 3.22 -16.68
CA MET A 250 -23.31 3.85 -17.42
C MET A 250 -24.70 3.40 -16.92
N LEU A 251 -24.82 2.17 -16.41
CA LEU A 251 -26.06 1.60 -15.85
C LEU A 251 -26.29 1.94 -14.37
N GLY A 252 -25.49 2.82 -13.77
CA GLY A 252 -25.70 3.32 -12.41
C GLY A 252 -24.79 2.75 -11.33
N GLY A 253 -23.71 2.02 -11.69
CA GLY A 253 -22.76 1.45 -10.72
C GLY A 253 -21.99 2.48 -9.86
N GLY A 254 -22.10 3.78 -10.13
CA GLY A 254 -21.39 4.84 -9.39
C GLY A 254 -19.94 5.02 -9.84
N PRO A 255 -19.18 5.93 -9.20
CA PRO A 255 -17.80 6.25 -9.58
C PRO A 255 -16.86 5.04 -9.51
N LEU A 256 -15.91 4.97 -10.44
CA LEU A 256 -14.87 3.96 -10.48
C LEU A 256 -13.59 4.48 -9.82
N VAL A 257 -12.97 3.68 -8.97
CA VAL A 257 -11.69 3.95 -8.32
C VAL A 257 -10.70 2.88 -8.76
N VAL A 258 -9.63 3.28 -9.44
CA VAL A 258 -8.59 2.36 -9.92
C VAL A 258 -7.35 2.50 -9.05
N ARG A 259 -6.94 1.42 -8.39
CA ARG A 259 -5.70 1.36 -7.62
C ARG A 259 -4.54 1.01 -8.55
N ALA A 260 -3.60 1.94 -8.74
CA ALA A 260 -2.46 1.78 -9.64
C ALA A 260 -1.09 1.75 -8.93
N ALA A 261 -1.08 1.48 -7.62
CA ALA A 261 0.12 1.65 -6.78
C ALA A 261 1.32 0.77 -7.14
N THR A 262 1.10 -0.35 -7.84
CA THR A 262 2.13 -1.37 -8.12
C THR A 262 2.45 -1.52 -9.61
N VAL A 263 1.87 -0.68 -10.46
CA VAL A 263 1.96 -0.82 -11.93
C VAL A 263 2.77 0.34 -12.50
N GLU A 264 3.66 0.05 -13.46
CA GLU A 264 4.44 1.08 -14.13
C GLU A 264 3.54 1.99 -14.99
N THR A 265 3.83 3.29 -14.99
CA THR A 265 3.02 4.30 -15.70
C THR A 265 2.82 3.99 -17.19
N ALA A 266 3.77 3.31 -17.84
CA ALA A 266 3.68 2.91 -19.24
C ALA A 266 2.57 1.89 -19.54
N GLU A 267 2.22 1.06 -18.55
CA GLU A 267 1.21 0.00 -18.68
C GLU A 267 -0.22 0.52 -18.41
N LEU A 268 -0.36 1.79 -18.04
CA LEU A 268 -1.62 2.41 -17.63
C LEU A 268 -2.33 3.21 -18.75
N HIS A 269 -1.88 3.11 -20.00
CA HIS A 269 -2.46 3.85 -21.14
C HIS A 269 -3.96 3.58 -21.33
N TRP A 270 -4.42 2.37 -21.00
CA TRP A 270 -5.82 1.96 -21.11
C TRP A 270 -6.76 2.71 -20.16
N LEU A 271 -6.24 3.37 -19.10
CA LEU A 271 -7.06 4.20 -18.21
C LEU A 271 -7.73 5.37 -18.96
N ALA A 272 -7.19 5.77 -20.12
CA ALA A 272 -7.79 6.77 -20.99
C ALA A 272 -9.11 6.30 -21.63
N GLU A 273 -9.37 4.99 -21.69
CA GLU A 273 -10.57 4.39 -22.29
C GLU A 273 -11.75 4.28 -21.31
N LEU A 274 -11.50 4.49 -20.01
CA LEU A 274 -12.56 4.45 -18.99
C LEU A 274 -13.54 5.61 -19.18
N ALA A 275 -14.83 5.37 -18.92
CA ALA A 275 -15.89 6.35 -19.09
C ALA A 275 -16.55 6.70 -17.76
N GLY A 276 -17.11 7.90 -17.69
CA GLY A 276 -17.81 8.40 -16.49
C GLY A 276 -16.87 8.84 -15.37
N PRO A 277 -17.38 8.95 -14.13
CA PRO A 277 -16.60 9.34 -12.96
C PRO A 277 -15.55 8.30 -12.59
N VAL A 278 -14.28 8.68 -12.69
CA VAL A 278 -13.12 7.83 -12.44
C VAL A 278 -12.14 8.56 -11.53
N ALA A 279 -11.62 7.88 -10.51
CA ALA A 279 -10.43 8.29 -9.77
C ALA A 279 -9.32 7.24 -9.92
N VAL A 280 -8.12 7.66 -10.28
CA VAL A 280 -6.92 6.81 -10.31
C VAL A 280 -6.07 7.13 -9.11
N ILE A 281 -5.82 6.14 -8.26
CA ILE A 281 -4.97 6.28 -7.07
C ILE A 281 -3.57 5.82 -7.43
N SER A 282 -2.58 6.70 -7.25
CA SER A 282 -1.18 6.39 -7.52
C SER A 282 -0.26 7.12 -6.55
N PRO A 283 0.83 6.49 -6.07
CA PRO A 283 1.85 7.15 -5.26
C PRO A 283 2.75 8.08 -6.10
N THR A 284 2.80 7.86 -7.41
CA THR A 284 3.61 8.64 -8.36
C THR A 284 2.74 9.26 -9.44
N THR A 285 3.24 10.32 -10.07
CA THR A 285 2.51 11.02 -11.11
C THR A 285 2.23 10.09 -12.29
N VAL A 286 0.94 9.95 -12.63
CA VAL A 286 0.48 9.18 -13.80
C VAL A 286 0.05 10.16 -14.88
N HIS A 287 0.64 10.04 -16.07
CA HIS A 287 0.24 10.82 -17.23
C HIS A 287 -0.87 10.09 -17.99
N THR A 288 -2.12 10.41 -17.66
CA THR A 288 -3.30 9.84 -18.34
C THR A 288 -3.75 10.64 -19.56
N GLY A 289 -3.14 11.81 -19.82
CA GLY A 289 -3.51 12.71 -20.93
C GLY A 289 -4.85 13.44 -20.75
N ARG A 290 -5.59 13.17 -19.67
CA ARG A 290 -6.86 13.80 -19.30
C ARG A 290 -7.06 13.81 -17.78
N GLY A 291 -7.83 14.77 -17.30
CA GLY A 291 -8.29 14.83 -15.91
C GLY A 291 -7.47 15.75 -15.00
N VAL A 292 -7.97 15.93 -13.78
CA VAL A 292 -7.39 16.81 -12.76
C VAL A 292 -6.57 15.99 -11.78
N THR A 293 -5.39 16.46 -11.39
CA THR A 293 -4.62 15.83 -10.31
C THR A 293 -4.96 16.49 -8.97
N LEU A 294 -5.27 15.69 -7.96
CA LEU A 294 -5.46 16.12 -6.58
C LEU A 294 -4.41 15.45 -5.69
N ASP A 295 -3.63 16.28 -5.00
CA ASP A 295 -2.67 15.80 -4.02
C ASP A 295 -3.38 15.40 -2.72
N VAL A 296 -3.16 14.15 -2.33
CA VAL A 296 -3.57 13.57 -1.05
C VAL A 296 -2.38 13.66 -0.10
N THR A 297 -2.40 14.67 0.75
CA THR A 297 -1.36 14.90 1.75
C THR A 297 -1.57 14.01 2.97
N ALA A 298 -0.47 13.59 3.59
CA ALA A 298 -0.50 12.98 4.91
C ALA A 298 -1.18 13.90 5.94
N LEU A 299 -1.74 13.31 6.99
CA LEU A 299 -2.30 14.05 8.11
C LEU A 299 -1.18 14.84 8.81
N ASP A 300 -1.49 16.06 9.25
CA ASP A 300 -0.60 16.74 10.18
C ASP A 300 -0.82 16.25 11.62
N ALA A 301 0.07 16.68 12.52
CA ALA A 301 0.05 16.22 13.91
C ALA A 301 -1.24 16.60 14.64
N ASP A 302 -1.83 17.76 14.33
CA ASP A 302 -3.07 18.21 14.97
C ASP A 302 -4.26 17.38 14.48
N GLU A 303 -4.32 17.07 13.19
CA GLU A 303 -5.33 16.16 12.63
C GLU A 303 -5.18 14.74 13.17
N GLN A 304 -3.95 14.21 13.28
CA GLN A 304 -3.70 12.89 13.89
C GLN A 304 -4.11 12.85 15.36
N ALA A 305 -3.77 13.89 16.13
CA ALA A 305 -4.20 14.01 17.52
C ALA A 305 -5.72 14.01 17.64
N GLY A 306 -6.42 14.68 16.72
CA GLY A 306 -7.89 14.65 16.63
C GLY A 306 -8.44 13.24 16.39
N VAL A 307 -7.86 12.46 15.47
CA VAL A 307 -8.28 11.07 15.19
C VAL A 307 -8.00 10.16 16.40
N TRP A 308 -6.82 10.29 17.02
CA TRP A 308 -6.49 9.57 18.26
C TRP A 308 -7.49 9.87 19.37
N HIS A 309 -7.78 11.15 19.59
CA HIS A 309 -8.71 11.59 20.63
C HIS A 309 -10.13 11.07 20.40
N ALA A 310 -10.59 11.02 19.15
CA ALA A 310 -11.89 10.47 18.80
C ALA A 310 -11.97 8.94 18.94
N SER A 311 -10.83 8.23 18.87
CA SER A 311 -10.80 6.76 18.81
C SER A 311 -10.42 6.10 20.14
N LEU A 312 -9.65 6.76 21.00
CA LEU A 312 -9.21 6.20 22.29
C LEU A 312 -10.24 6.41 23.40
N ILE A 313 -10.29 5.45 24.33
CA ILE A 313 -11.07 5.57 25.56
C ILE A 313 -10.14 5.99 26.70
N GLY A 314 -10.40 7.16 27.31
CA GLY A 314 -9.67 7.65 28.48
C GLY A 314 -8.72 8.82 28.18
N ASP A 315 -7.95 9.23 29.19
CA ASP A 315 -7.03 10.36 29.13
C ASP A 315 -5.62 9.87 28.77
N THR A 316 -5.33 9.81 27.47
CA THR A 316 -4.00 9.49 26.93
C THR A 316 -3.43 10.73 26.28
N ASP A 317 -2.11 10.94 26.42
CA ASP A 317 -1.43 12.01 25.70
C ASP A 317 -1.35 11.69 24.20
N VAL A 318 -2.39 12.12 23.47
CA VAL A 318 -2.50 11.98 22.01
C VAL A 318 -1.49 12.85 21.26
N THR A 319 -0.95 13.88 21.92
CA THR A 319 0.04 14.78 21.31
C THR A 319 1.33 14.00 21.09
N ALA A 320 1.83 13.32 22.12
CA ALA A 320 3.01 12.47 22.01
C ALA A 320 2.88 11.39 20.91
N LEU A 321 1.69 10.80 20.74
CA LEU A 321 1.43 9.81 19.68
C LEU A 321 1.50 10.43 18.29
N ALA A 322 0.79 11.54 18.05
CA ALA A 322 0.79 12.23 16.77
C ALA A 322 2.17 12.80 16.40
N ASP A 323 2.96 13.15 17.41
CA ASP A 323 4.29 13.69 17.21
C ASP A 323 5.30 12.62 16.81
N GLN A 324 5.16 11.41 17.37
CA GLN A 324 6.04 10.29 17.11
C GLN A 324 5.66 9.55 15.82
N PHE A 325 4.39 9.18 15.68
CA PHE A 325 3.90 8.26 14.65
C PHE A 325 3.26 9.02 13.49
N ASN A 326 3.83 8.90 12.30
CA ASN A 326 3.29 9.50 11.08
C ASN A 326 2.45 8.48 10.31
N ILE A 327 1.28 8.14 10.84
CA ILE A 327 0.41 7.07 10.33
C ILE A 327 -0.94 7.58 9.82
N THR A 328 -1.60 6.76 9.00
CA THR A 328 -2.91 7.09 8.41
C THR A 328 -4.03 7.03 9.46
N SER A 329 -5.17 7.67 9.15
CA SER A 329 -6.41 7.58 9.92
C SER A 329 -6.83 6.15 10.21
N ALA A 330 -6.72 5.26 9.21
CA ALA A 330 -7.03 3.84 9.33
C ALA A 330 -6.14 3.13 10.36
N THR A 331 -4.82 3.36 10.29
CA THR A 331 -3.86 2.77 11.23
C THR A 331 -4.05 3.30 12.65
N ILE A 332 -4.36 4.59 12.81
CA ILE A 332 -4.70 5.18 14.11
C ILE A 332 -5.92 4.48 14.71
N ARG A 333 -7.01 4.35 13.95
CA ARG A 333 -8.24 3.68 14.42
C ARG A 333 -8.00 2.21 14.79
N ALA A 334 -7.20 1.49 14.00
CA ALA A 334 -6.83 0.11 14.29
C ALA A 334 -6.05 -0.01 15.60
N ALA A 335 -5.00 0.80 15.77
CA ALA A 335 -4.17 0.81 16.97
C ALA A 335 -4.95 1.26 18.22
N ALA A 336 -5.83 2.27 18.09
CA ALA A 336 -6.71 2.70 19.16
C ALA A 336 -7.70 1.59 19.56
N THR A 337 -8.26 0.88 18.59
CA THR A 337 -9.16 -0.26 18.84
C THR A 337 -8.44 -1.39 19.59
N GLU A 338 -7.22 -1.74 19.18
CA GLU A 338 -6.40 -2.73 19.89
C GLU A 338 -6.11 -2.30 21.33
N ALA A 339 -5.67 -1.05 21.54
CA ALA A 339 -5.40 -0.50 22.86
C ALA A 339 -6.64 -0.55 23.77
N ASN A 340 -7.81 -0.16 23.24
CA ASN A 340 -9.07 -0.18 23.98
C ASN A 340 -9.51 -1.62 24.37
N ILE A 341 -9.29 -2.61 23.49
CA ILE A 341 -9.72 -4.00 23.72
C ILE A 341 -8.77 -4.75 24.65
N THR A 342 -7.46 -4.62 24.43
CA THR A 342 -6.44 -5.41 25.12
C THR A 342 -5.93 -4.74 26.40
N GLY A 343 -6.15 -3.43 26.55
CA GLY A 343 -5.66 -2.63 27.67
C GLY A 343 -4.17 -2.28 27.61
N ILE A 344 -3.49 -2.53 26.48
CA ILE A 344 -2.11 -2.06 26.26
C ILE A 344 -2.08 -0.55 26.03
N SER A 345 -0.91 0.08 26.19
CA SER A 345 -0.77 1.51 25.88
C SER A 345 -0.96 1.77 24.39
N ALA A 346 -1.61 2.89 24.04
CA ALA A 346 -1.78 3.32 22.65
C ALA A 346 -0.43 3.48 21.92
N TRP A 347 0.63 3.83 22.65
CA TRP A 347 2.00 3.88 22.13
C TRP A 347 2.49 2.49 21.68
N SER A 348 2.26 1.47 22.50
CA SER A 348 2.65 0.09 22.16
C SER A 348 1.88 -0.45 20.96
N ALA A 349 0.57 -0.16 20.89
CA ALA A 349 -0.28 -0.52 19.76
C ALA A 349 0.17 0.19 18.47
N ALA A 350 0.37 1.51 18.51
CA ALA A 350 0.87 2.29 17.38
C ALA A 350 2.21 1.75 16.87
N ARG A 351 3.15 1.50 17.80
CA ARG A 351 4.44 0.88 17.47
C ARG A 351 4.25 -0.48 16.79
N ALA A 352 3.42 -1.37 17.33
CA ALA A 352 3.16 -2.68 16.75
C ALA A 352 2.62 -2.60 15.31
N HIS A 353 1.65 -1.70 15.06
CA HIS A 353 1.07 -1.49 13.74
C HIS A 353 2.04 -0.91 12.71
N THR A 354 3.14 -0.26 13.13
CA THR A 354 4.18 0.27 12.23
C THR A 354 5.29 -0.73 11.88
N ARG A 355 5.38 -1.88 12.56
CA ARG A 355 6.48 -2.85 12.37
C ARG A 355 6.47 -3.56 11.01
N HIS A 356 5.29 -3.89 10.50
CA HIS A 356 5.12 -4.82 9.39
C HIS A 356 5.82 -4.43 8.08
N GLY A 357 5.98 -3.13 7.82
CA GLY A 357 6.63 -2.65 6.59
C GLY A 357 8.15 -2.86 6.59
N LEU A 358 8.78 -2.80 7.75
CA LEU A 358 10.25 -2.73 7.86
C LEU A 358 10.90 -4.09 8.16
N ASP A 359 10.15 -5.03 8.77
CA ASP A 359 10.62 -6.39 9.08
C ASP A 359 11.05 -7.18 7.82
N ALA A 360 10.52 -6.84 6.64
CA ALA A 360 10.90 -7.45 5.37
C ALA A 360 12.21 -6.86 4.77
N LEU A 361 12.62 -5.66 5.22
CA LEU A 361 13.72 -4.89 4.65
C LEU A 361 14.93 -4.78 5.59
N ALA A 362 14.73 -4.98 6.89
CA ALA A 362 15.75 -4.79 7.92
C ALA A 362 15.61 -5.79 9.07
N MET A 363 16.71 -6.04 9.78
CA MET A 363 16.71 -6.93 10.94
C MET A 363 16.35 -6.15 12.21
N ARG A 364 15.22 -6.48 12.84
CA ARG A 364 14.88 -5.92 14.15
C ARG A 364 15.83 -6.47 15.24
N ILE A 365 16.29 -5.59 16.11
CA ILE A 365 17.04 -5.93 17.32
C ILE A 365 16.10 -5.75 18.51
N ASP A 366 15.98 -6.79 19.35
CA ASP A 366 15.24 -6.68 20.60
C ASP A 366 16.01 -5.80 21.59
N THR A 367 15.39 -4.69 22.01
CA THR A 367 16.01 -3.65 22.83
C THR A 367 15.85 -3.96 24.32
N THR A 368 16.70 -4.87 24.82
CA THR A 368 16.69 -5.28 26.23
C THR A 368 17.72 -4.55 27.08
N ALA A 369 18.75 -3.97 26.45
CA ALA A 369 19.81 -3.24 27.12
C ALA A 369 19.35 -1.89 27.66
N THR A 370 19.89 -1.54 28.83
CA THR A 370 19.65 -0.28 29.55
C THR A 370 20.94 0.55 29.65
N TRP A 371 20.84 1.81 30.10
CA TRP A 371 22.03 2.64 30.36
C TRP A 371 23.01 1.97 31.33
N ASP A 372 22.50 1.15 32.25
CA ASP A 372 23.29 0.36 33.19
C ASP A 372 24.03 -0.81 32.55
N ASP A 373 23.80 -1.13 31.27
CA ASP A 373 24.53 -2.17 30.54
C ASP A 373 25.71 -1.57 29.75
N LEU A 374 25.64 -0.28 29.39
CA LEU A 374 26.67 0.41 28.62
C LEU A 374 27.77 1.01 29.51
N VAL A 375 29.03 0.70 29.23
CA VAL A 375 30.19 1.31 29.91
C VAL A 375 30.93 2.16 28.89
N LEU A 376 30.95 3.46 29.10
CA LEU A 376 31.69 4.42 28.29
C LEU A 376 32.32 5.51 29.18
N PRO A 377 33.28 6.28 28.66
CA PRO A 377 33.74 7.45 29.38
C PRO A 377 32.60 8.48 29.50
N PRO A 378 32.59 9.29 30.58
CA PRO A 378 31.44 10.16 30.89
C PRO A 378 31.08 11.17 29.80
N ALA A 379 32.05 11.64 29.02
CA ALA A 379 31.82 12.60 27.95
C ALA A 379 31.05 11.98 26.78
N GLU A 380 31.44 10.78 26.36
CA GLU A 380 30.77 9.99 25.32
C GLU A 380 29.37 9.55 25.77
N GLU A 381 29.20 9.15 27.03
CA GLU A 381 27.90 8.81 27.62
C GLU A 381 26.95 10.03 27.61
N GLN A 382 27.46 11.20 27.99
CA GLN A 382 26.68 12.44 27.95
C GLN A 382 26.23 12.78 26.51
N LEU A 383 27.10 12.60 25.51
CA LEU A 383 26.72 12.80 24.10
C LEU A 383 25.59 11.86 23.65
N LEU A 384 25.57 10.60 24.10
CA LEU A 384 24.47 9.68 23.82
C LEU A 384 23.16 10.12 24.47
N CYS A 385 23.22 10.59 25.72
CA CYS A 385 22.07 11.18 26.41
C CYS A 385 21.53 12.43 25.69
N GLU A 386 22.43 13.29 25.19
CA GLU A 386 22.07 14.46 24.39
C GLU A 386 21.37 14.07 23.08
N ILE A 387 21.85 13.03 22.38
CA ILE A 387 21.18 12.48 21.19
C ILE A 387 19.76 12.01 21.53
N ALA A 388 19.59 11.25 22.60
CA ALA A 388 18.28 10.77 23.03
C ALA A 388 17.34 11.95 23.40
N ALA A 389 17.88 12.99 24.05
CA ALA A 389 17.12 14.20 24.38
C ALA A 389 16.70 14.99 23.14
N MET A 390 17.55 15.08 22.11
CA MET A 390 17.21 15.71 20.83
C MET A 390 16.01 15.03 20.17
N VAL A 391 15.97 13.69 20.16
CA VAL A 391 14.82 12.95 19.61
C VAL A 391 13.56 13.21 20.42
N ARG A 392 13.65 13.14 21.76
CA ARG A 392 12.50 13.33 22.67
C ARG A 392 11.89 14.72 22.59
N HIS A 393 12.73 15.76 22.46
CA HIS A 393 12.29 17.16 22.49
C HIS A 393 12.21 17.83 21.11
N ARG A 394 12.35 17.05 20.01
CA ARG A 394 12.38 17.57 18.64
C ARG A 394 11.22 18.51 18.32
N ARG A 395 9.99 18.14 18.66
CA ARG A 395 8.81 18.95 18.37
C ARG A 395 8.80 20.24 19.17
N THR A 396 9.10 20.18 20.45
CA THR A 396 9.12 21.38 21.29
C THR A 396 10.07 22.42 20.70
N VAL A 397 11.25 21.99 20.27
CA VAL A 397 12.25 22.89 19.69
C VAL A 397 11.83 23.37 18.29
N PHE A 398 11.48 22.46 17.38
CA PHE A 398 11.20 22.84 15.99
C PHE A 398 9.81 23.47 15.83
N HIS A 399 8.76 22.84 16.33
CA HIS A 399 7.37 23.27 16.11
C HIS A 399 6.87 24.25 17.17
N THR A 400 7.05 23.96 18.47
CA THR A 400 6.51 24.83 19.53
C THR A 400 7.32 26.12 19.68
N TRP A 401 8.65 26.05 19.58
CA TRP A 401 9.52 27.23 19.62
C TRP A 401 9.78 27.82 18.23
N GLY A 402 9.33 27.16 17.15
CA GLY A 402 9.40 27.67 15.77
C GLY A 402 10.81 27.70 15.18
N MET A 403 11.73 26.89 15.70
CA MET A 403 13.13 26.86 15.22
C MET A 403 13.28 26.29 13.80
N ASP A 404 12.21 25.75 13.21
CA ASP A 404 12.15 25.28 11.81
C ASP A 404 11.75 26.37 10.80
N THR A 405 11.28 27.54 11.26
CA THR A 405 10.77 28.63 10.39
C THR A 405 11.86 29.51 9.76
N GLY A 406 13.14 29.25 10.04
CA GLY A 406 14.29 29.97 9.49
C GLY A 406 14.85 29.36 8.19
N SER A 407 15.39 30.21 7.29
CA SER A 407 15.89 29.87 5.93
C SER A 407 17.17 29.01 5.86
N GLY A 408 17.39 28.11 6.82
CA GLY A 408 18.58 27.26 6.88
C GLY A 408 18.40 25.87 7.51
N VAL A 409 17.23 25.53 8.07
CA VAL A 409 17.01 24.21 8.69
C VAL A 409 16.66 23.19 7.63
N ARG A 410 17.63 22.32 7.29
CA ARG A 410 17.43 21.17 6.41
C ARG A 410 17.19 19.93 7.28
N GLY A 411 15.92 19.59 7.44
CA GLY A 411 15.50 18.37 8.13
C GLY A 411 15.41 18.50 9.65
N THR A 412 14.46 17.78 10.25
CA THR A 412 14.27 17.65 11.71
C THR A 412 14.81 16.32 12.26
N GLY A 413 15.47 15.54 11.40
CA GLY A 413 16.07 14.26 11.74
C GLY A 413 17.32 14.37 12.59
N VAL A 414 17.52 13.39 13.46
CA VAL A 414 18.76 13.27 14.24
C VAL A 414 19.64 12.23 13.55
N SER A 415 20.82 12.65 13.10
CA SER A 415 21.80 11.77 12.47
C SER A 415 23.07 11.68 13.31
N ALA A 416 23.50 10.46 13.61
CA ALA A 416 24.67 10.22 14.45
C ALA A 416 25.66 9.26 13.77
N LEU A 417 26.95 9.46 14.00
CA LEU A 417 28.01 8.52 13.63
C LEU A 417 28.67 7.95 14.88
N PHE A 418 28.63 6.63 15.01
CA PHE A 418 29.30 5.86 16.05
C PHE A 418 30.59 5.27 15.48
N ALA A 419 31.72 5.80 15.95
CA ALA A 419 33.03 5.49 15.40
C ALA A 419 33.94 4.86 16.45
N GLY A 420 34.46 3.67 16.18
CA GLY A 420 35.42 3.00 17.05
C GLY A 420 35.72 1.57 16.61
N PRO A 421 36.68 0.88 17.23
CA PRO A 421 37.03 -0.50 16.89
C PRO A 421 35.85 -1.48 16.97
N SER A 422 35.98 -2.68 16.41
CA SER A 422 34.95 -3.71 16.57
C SER A 422 34.84 -4.16 18.04
N GLY A 423 33.62 -4.40 18.51
CA GLY A 423 33.36 -4.93 19.86
C GLY A 423 33.42 -3.94 21.02
N VAL A 424 33.47 -2.63 20.78
CA VAL A 424 33.45 -1.59 21.84
C VAL A 424 32.04 -1.12 22.26
N GLY A 425 30.97 -1.76 21.76
CA GLY A 425 29.60 -1.46 22.17
C GLY A 425 28.83 -0.44 21.32
N LYS A 426 29.22 -0.21 20.05
CA LYS A 426 28.48 0.69 19.13
C LYS A 426 27.01 0.29 18.97
N THR A 427 26.76 -0.98 18.65
CA THR A 427 25.40 -1.55 18.50
C THR A 427 24.65 -1.54 19.83
N LEU A 428 25.34 -1.85 20.94
CA LEU A 428 24.77 -1.81 22.28
C LEU A 428 24.30 -0.40 22.66
N ALA A 429 25.08 0.63 22.32
CA ALA A 429 24.68 2.02 22.56
C ALA A 429 23.43 2.43 21.77
N ALA A 430 23.29 1.95 20.53
CA ALA A 430 22.07 2.15 19.75
C ALA A 430 20.87 1.45 20.39
N GLU A 431 21.07 0.23 20.90
CA GLU A 431 20.05 -0.55 21.64
C GLU A 431 19.56 0.20 22.88
N VAL A 432 20.50 0.72 23.68
CA VAL A 432 20.21 1.50 24.90
C VAL A 432 19.43 2.78 24.58
N ILE A 433 19.83 3.51 23.53
CA ILE A 433 19.09 4.72 23.12
C ILE A 433 17.66 4.34 22.70
N ALA A 434 17.49 3.32 21.87
CA ALA A 434 16.18 2.88 21.40
C ALA A 434 15.28 2.41 22.55
N ALA A 435 15.82 1.62 23.49
CA ALA A 435 15.12 1.20 24.72
C ALA A 435 14.68 2.40 25.56
N SER A 436 15.56 3.40 25.75
CA SER A 436 15.25 4.60 26.55
C SER A 436 14.18 5.51 25.93
N LEU A 437 13.97 5.39 24.61
CA LEU A 437 12.97 6.11 23.84
C LEU A 437 11.68 5.30 23.64
N ASP A 438 11.64 4.05 24.09
CA ASP A 438 10.54 3.10 23.84
C ASP A 438 10.24 2.92 22.33
N LEU A 439 11.30 2.89 21.51
CA LEU A 439 11.25 2.73 20.06
C LEU A 439 11.90 1.42 19.62
N ASP A 440 11.41 0.87 18.50
CA ASP A 440 12.03 -0.30 17.87
C ASP A 440 13.40 0.09 17.25
N LEU A 441 14.37 -0.83 17.33
CA LEU A 441 15.68 -0.70 16.69
C LEU A 441 15.77 -1.64 15.48
N TYR A 442 16.09 -1.07 14.33
CA TYR A 442 16.30 -1.82 13.10
C TYR A 442 17.75 -1.70 12.66
N ARG A 443 18.41 -2.84 12.47
CA ARG A 443 19.75 -2.93 11.90
C ARG A 443 19.66 -3.17 10.39
N ILE A 444 20.34 -2.31 9.66
CA ILE A 444 20.49 -2.33 8.23
C ILE A 444 21.95 -2.59 7.91
N ASP A 445 22.24 -3.72 7.29
CA ASP A 445 23.56 -4.05 6.80
C ASP A 445 23.75 -3.38 5.43
N LEU A 446 24.57 -2.32 5.38
CA LEU A 446 24.80 -1.58 4.15
C LEU A 446 25.51 -2.44 3.08
N SER A 447 26.29 -3.45 3.48
CA SER A 447 26.95 -4.34 2.54
C SER A 447 25.97 -5.19 1.72
N GLN A 448 24.77 -5.45 2.26
CA GLN A 448 23.72 -6.22 1.60
C GLN A 448 22.84 -5.35 0.69
N ILE A 449 22.70 -4.06 0.99
CA ILE A 449 21.89 -3.12 0.22
C ILE A 449 22.63 -2.58 -1.01
N VAL A 450 23.96 -2.46 -0.92
CA VAL A 450 24.81 -1.96 -2.00
C VAL A 450 24.96 -3.04 -3.06
N SER A 451 24.15 -2.95 -4.11
CA SER A 451 24.17 -3.90 -5.21
C SER A 451 25.16 -3.49 -6.32
N LYS A 452 25.54 -4.43 -7.19
CA LYS A 452 26.32 -4.14 -8.40
C LYS A 452 25.52 -3.37 -9.47
N TYR A 453 24.20 -3.23 -9.30
CA TYR A 453 23.29 -2.65 -10.28
C TYR A 453 22.93 -1.21 -9.91
N ILE A 454 23.22 -0.27 -10.82
CA ILE A 454 23.03 1.16 -10.62
C ILE A 454 21.53 1.46 -10.41
N GLY A 455 21.19 2.15 -9.32
CA GLY A 455 19.83 2.61 -9.00
C GLY A 455 18.99 1.68 -8.11
N GLU A 456 19.37 0.40 -8.00
CA GLU A 456 18.70 -0.55 -7.11
C GLU A 456 18.99 -0.25 -5.64
N THR A 457 20.22 0.17 -5.32
CA THR A 457 20.63 0.65 -3.99
C THR A 457 19.77 1.84 -3.53
N GLU A 458 19.52 2.81 -4.40
CA GLU A 458 18.70 3.98 -4.09
C GLU A 458 17.24 3.59 -3.83
N LYS A 459 16.69 2.69 -4.65
CA LYS A 459 15.34 2.15 -4.48
C LYS A 459 15.21 1.42 -3.14
N ASN A 460 16.19 0.58 -2.77
CA ASN A 460 16.19 -0.15 -1.51
C ASN A 460 16.29 0.78 -0.30
N LEU A 461 17.21 1.76 -0.33
CA LEU A 461 17.31 2.77 0.71
C LEU A 461 16.02 3.60 0.82
N ARG A 462 15.40 3.95 -0.30
CA ARG A 462 14.10 4.65 -0.32
C ARG A 462 13.04 3.84 0.43
N MET A 463 12.88 2.57 0.09
CA MET A 463 11.91 1.69 0.73
C MET A 463 12.14 1.58 2.25
N VAL A 464 13.39 1.47 2.70
CA VAL A 464 13.74 1.43 4.14
C VAL A 464 13.31 2.71 4.85
N PHE A 465 13.70 3.88 4.35
CA PHE A 465 13.36 5.15 5.00
C PHE A 465 11.85 5.43 4.94
N ASP A 466 11.19 5.15 3.82
CA ASP A 466 9.74 5.38 3.65
C ASP A 466 8.93 4.48 4.61
N ALA A 467 9.35 3.22 4.79
CA ALA A 467 8.72 2.32 5.76
C ALA A 467 9.00 2.75 7.21
N ALA A 468 10.19 3.28 7.49
CA ALA A 468 10.57 3.75 8.82
C ALA A 468 9.89 5.07 9.23
N ASP A 469 9.58 5.95 8.26
CA ASP A 469 8.97 7.27 8.49
C ASP A 469 7.61 7.18 9.20
N ALA A 470 6.89 6.06 9.05
CA ALA A 470 5.60 5.82 9.72
C ALA A 470 5.74 5.68 11.25
N GLY A 471 6.74 4.92 11.71
CA GLY A 471 6.96 4.61 13.13
C GLY A 471 7.96 5.52 13.83
N GLY A 472 8.82 6.21 13.07
CA GLY A 472 9.91 7.00 13.61
C GLY A 472 10.91 6.17 14.44
N CYS A 473 11.15 4.92 14.03
CA CYS A 473 12.04 3.97 14.70
C CYS A 473 13.53 4.40 14.68
N VAL A 474 14.38 3.70 15.42
CA VAL A 474 15.83 3.91 15.36
C VAL A 474 16.42 3.05 14.25
N LEU A 475 17.06 3.68 13.28
CA LEU A 475 17.74 3.00 12.17
C LEU A 475 19.24 2.93 12.44
N LEU A 476 19.78 1.73 12.52
CA LEU A 476 21.22 1.46 12.67
C LEU A 476 21.78 0.93 11.36
N PHE A 477 22.47 1.79 10.63
CA PHE A 477 23.24 1.43 9.44
C PHE A 477 24.62 0.94 9.87
N ASP A 478 24.80 -0.38 9.84
CA ASP A 478 26.04 -1.04 10.23
C ASP A 478 27.03 -1.09 9.06
N GLU A 479 28.33 -1.15 9.37
CA GLU A 479 29.43 -1.29 8.38
C GLU A 479 29.46 -0.20 7.30
N ALA A 480 29.25 1.06 7.70
CA ALA A 480 29.23 2.16 6.74
C ALA A 480 30.57 2.36 6.01
N ASP A 481 31.68 1.79 6.51
CA ASP A 481 32.96 1.74 5.82
C ASP A 481 32.92 1.02 4.46
N ALA A 482 31.95 0.14 4.22
CA ALA A 482 31.70 -0.44 2.89
C ALA A 482 31.32 0.62 1.85
N LEU A 483 30.62 1.68 2.27
CA LEU A 483 30.27 2.83 1.42
C LEU A 483 31.40 3.87 1.31
N PHE A 484 32.23 4.01 2.36
CA PHE A 484 33.27 5.04 2.47
C PHE A 484 34.69 4.54 2.13
N GLY A 485 34.81 3.41 1.44
CA GLY A 485 36.10 2.80 1.07
C GLY A 485 37.12 3.82 0.54
N LYS A 486 38.41 3.63 0.88
CA LYS A 486 39.51 4.55 0.55
C LYS A 486 39.36 5.05 -0.88
N ARG A 487 39.14 6.35 -1.02
CA ARG A 487 39.21 7.12 -2.27
C ARG A 487 40.46 6.72 -3.06
N THR A 488 40.32 5.81 -4.00
CA THR A 488 41.22 5.79 -5.14
C THR A 488 40.88 7.03 -5.95
N GLU A 489 41.90 7.83 -6.24
CA GLU A 489 41.79 8.99 -7.10
C GLU A 489 40.98 8.63 -8.35
N VAL A 490 39.95 9.44 -8.63
CA VAL A 490 38.99 9.31 -9.73
C VAL A 490 39.70 8.83 -10.99
N LYS A 491 39.52 7.54 -11.32
CA LYS A 491 39.95 6.97 -12.61
C LYS A 491 38.84 6.23 -13.34
N ASP A 492 37.77 5.80 -12.66
CA ASP A 492 36.69 5.05 -13.28
C ASP A 492 35.29 5.64 -13.09
N SER A 493 34.38 5.31 -14.01
CA SER A 493 32.96 5.65 -13.97
C SER A 493 32.26 5.09 -12.71
N HIS A 494 32.74 3.97 -12.17
CA HIS A 494 32.23 3.36 -10.93
C HIS A 494 32.37 4.25 -9.68
N ASP A 495 33.45 5.04 -9.56
CA ASP A 495 33.70 5.89 -8.38
C ASP A 495 32.73 7.08 -8.27
N ARG A 496 32.14 7.53 -9.38
CA ARG A 496 31.12 8.60 -9.35
C ARG A 496 29.79 8.11 -8.78
N TYR A 497 29.44 6.84 -9.02
CA TYR A 497 28.16 6.28 -8.56
C TYR A 497 28.14 6.03 -7.06
N ALA A 498 29.25 5.57 -6.47
CA ALA A 498 29.38 5.44 -5.01
C ALA A 498 29.18 6.79 -4.28
N ASN A 499 29.66 7.90 -4.87
CA ASN A 499 29.47 9.24 -4.30
C ASN A 499 28.01 9.72 -4.38
N LEU A 500 27.26 9.32 -5.42
CA LEU A 500 25.83 9.62 -5.55
C LEU A 500 25.01 8.85 -4.51
N GLU A 501 25.30 7.57 -4.29
CA GLU A 501 24.62 6.73 -3.29
C GLU A 501 24.85 7.24 -1.86
N VAL A 502 26.09 7.62 -1.52
CA VAL A 502 26.42 8.25 -0.23
C VAL A 502 25.70 9.59 -0.04
N SER A 503 25.62 10.39 -1.10
CA SER A 503 24.93 11.69 -1.05
C SER A 503 23.43 11.51 -0.83
N TYR A 504 22.83 10.50 -1.47
CA TYR A 504 21.43 10.14 -1.28
C TYR A 504 21.16 9.63 0.14
N LEU A 505 21.99 8.71 0.66
CA LEU A 505 21.87 8.22 2.03
C LEU A 505 21.89 9.37 3.04
N LEU A 506 22.84 10.29 2.92
CA LEU A 506 22.91 11.48 3.77
C LEU A 506 21.64 12.34 3.69
N GLN A 507 21.18 12.61 2.46
CA GLN A 507 19.97 13.41 2.27
C GLN A 507 18.74 12.74 2.89
N ARG A 508 18.61 11.42 2.77
CA ARG A 508 17.54 10.67 3.42
C ARG A 508 17.69 10.66 4.94
N MET A 509 18.90 10.49 5.48
CA MET A 509 19.14 10.59 6.93
C MET A 509 18.81 11.97 7.52
N GLU A 510 19.07 13.07 6.79
CA GLU A 510 18.72 14.42 7.21
C GLU A 510 17.20 14.64 7.19
N SER A 511 16.51 14.11 6.18
CA SER A 511 15.05 14.25 6.02
C SER A 511 14.24 13.27 6.88
N TYR A 512 14.84 12.16 7.29
CA TYR A 512 14.20 11.15 8.12
C TYR A 512 13.81 11.73 9.47
N ARG A 513 12.54 11.61 9.87
CA ARG A 513 12.08 12.24 11.11
C ARG A 513 12.66 11.57 12.37
N GLY A 514 13.03 10.29 12.29
CA GLY A 514 13.56 9.51 13.42
C GLY A 514 15.07 9.68 13.66
N LEU A 515 15.65 8.70 14.37
CA LEU A 515 17.08 8.65 14.66
C LEU A 515 17.78 7.69 13.67
N ALA A 516 18.71 8.20 12.89
CA ALA A 516 19.55 7.40 12.01
C ALA A 516 21.00 7.38 12.51
N ILE A 517 21.51 6.20 12.82
CA ILE A 517 22.84 5.95 13.38
C ILE A 517 23.66 5.20 12.34
N LEU A 518 24.82 5.75 11.99
CA LEU A 518 25.84 5.05 11.21
C LEU A 518 26.89 4.48 12.15
N THR A 519 27.32 3.24 11.92
CA THR A 519 28.51 2.70 12.59
C THR A 519 29.67 2.63 11.60
N THR A 520 30.88 2.88 12.09
CA THR A 520 32.10 2.64 11.32
C THR A 520 33.26 2.23 12.21
N ASN A 521 34.11 1.35 11.69
CA ASN A 521 35.40 1.03 12.30
C ASN A 521 36.52 1.98 11.84
N LEU A 522 36.33 2.70 10.73
CA LEU A 522 37.38 3.45 10.02
C LEU A 522 37.01 4.93 9.88
N LYS A 523 36.93 5.65 11.02
CA LYS A 523 36.56 7.07 11.04
C LYS A 523 37.38 7.93 10.07
N ASP A 524 38.69 7.68 9.99
CA ASP A 524 39.61 8.50 9.22
C ASP A 524 39.39 8.39 7.70
N ASN A 525 38.63 7.38 7.24
CA ASN A 525 38.25 7.24 5.83
C ASN A 525 37.00 8.06 5.47
N VAL A 526 36.24 8.54 6.45
CA VAL A 526 35.02 9.31 6.21
C VAL A 526 35.37 10.76 5.86
N ASP A 527 34.77 11.30 4.80
CA ASP A 527 35.03 12.67 4.36
C ASP A 527 34.64 13.71 5.43
N LYS A 528 35.47 14.73 5.61
CA LYS A 528 35.16 15.89 6.46
C LYS A 528 33.88 16.61 6.02
N ALA A 529 33.57 16.63 4.71
CA ALA A 529 32.31 17.20 4.22
C ALA A 529 31.09 16.41 4.71
N PHE A 530 31.20 15.09 4.79
CA PHE A 530 30.18 14.19 5.33
C PHE A 530 30.00 14.40 6.84
N LEU A 531 31.10 14.42 7.58
CA LEU A 531 31.08 14.59 9.03
C LEU A 531 30.42 15.89 9.48
N ARG A 532 30.48 16.96 8.67
CA ARG A 532 29.84 18.26 8.97
C ARG A 532 28.32 18.26 8.84
N ARG A 533 27.75 17.27 8.14
CA ARG A 533 26.30 17.14 7.91
C ARG A 533 25.60 16.34 9.02
N LEU A 534 26.36 15.56 9.78
CA LEU A 534 25.82 14.78 10.89
C LEU A 534 25.55 15.66 12.11
N THR A 535 24.47 15.36 12.82
CA THR A 535 24.10 16.06 14.06
C THR A 535 25.10 15.78 15.18
N ALA A 536 25.55 14.53 15.31
CA ALA A 536 26.47 14.11 16.37
C ALA A 536 27.50 13.07 15.90
N ILE A 537 28.70 13.11 16.49
CA ILE A 537 29.74 12.10 16.27
C ILE A 537 30.21 11.59 17.62
N VAL A 538 29.90 10.33 17.93
CA VAL A 538 30.29 9.68 19.18
C VAL A 538 31.47 8.76 18.89
N LYS A 539 32.57 8.98 19.60
CA LYS A 539 33.75 8.10 19.53
C LYS A 539 33.60 7.02 20.58
N PHE A 540 33.94 5.79 20.23
CA PHE A 540 33.96 4.67 21.15
C PHE A 540 35.42 4.25 21.32
N PRO A 541 36.11 4.78 22.35
CA PRO A 541 37.51 4.45 22.57
C PRO A 541 37.68 2.99 22.99
N PHE A 542 38.93 2.52 22.94
CA PHE A 542 39.28 1.24 23.52
C PHE A 542 39.18 1.35 25.06
N PRO A 543 38.52 0.41 25.75
CA PRO A 543 38.22 0.58 27.16
C PRO A 543 39.48 0.52 28.03
N ASP A 544 39.58 1.37 29.05
CA ASP A 544 40.66 1.38 30.03
C ASP A 544 40.49 0.27 31.11
N VAL A 545 41.43 0.19 32.06
CA VAL A 545 41.36 -0.83 33.13
C VAL A 545 40.12 -0.66 34.01
N ALA A 546 39.72 0.58 34.33
CA ALA A 546 38.57 0.86 35.18
C ALA A 546 37.25 0.51 34.46
N GLU A 547 37.16 0.84 33.17
CA GLU A 547 36.03 0.49 32.31
C GLU A 547 35.94 -1.02 32.12
N ARG A 548 37.05 -1.72 31.83
CA ARG A 548 37.07 -3.19 31.74
C ARG A 548 36.68 -3.85 33.04
N THR A 549 37.06 -3.30 34.19
CA THR A 549 36.62 -3.78 35.51
C THR A 549 35.09 -3.76 35.60
N ARG A 550 34.46 -2.64 35.22
CA ARG A 550 32.99 -2.50 35.21
C ARG A 550 32.33 -3.45 34.21
N ILE A 551 32.91 -3.61 33.02
CA ILE A 551 32.39 -4.53 32.00
C ILE A 551 32.42 -5.97 32.52
N TRP A 552 33.53 -6.40 33.12
CA TRP A 552 33.64 -7.74 33.72
C TRP A 552 32.63 -7.96 34.86
N GLN A 553 32.45 -6.98 35.74
CA GLN A 553 31.46 -7.05 36.81
C GLN A 553 30.05 -7.31 36.26
N ARG A 554 29.65 -6.57 35.21
CA ARG A 554 28.33 -6.72 34.56
C ARG A 554 28.16 -8.03 33.81
N VAL A 555 29.22 -8.51 33.18
CA VAL A 555 29.18 -9.78 32.42
C VAL A 555 29.13 -10.99 33.34
N LEU A 556 29.79 -10.94 34.51
CA LEU A 556 29.88 -12.05 35.45
C LEU A 556 28.69 -12.08 36.44
N VAL A 557 28.13 -10.93 36.82
CA VAL A 557 27.09 -10.81 37.85
C VAL A 557 25.85 -10.14 37.25
N PRO A 558 24.62 -10.69 37.37
CA PRO A 558 24.18 -11.83 38.20
C PRO A 558 24.03 -13.17 37.44
N THR A 559 24.50 -13.24 36.20
CA THR A 559 24.12 -14.30 35.24
C THR A 559 24.91 -15.60 35.38
N LEU A 560 26.10 -15.57 36.02
CA LEU A 560 26.99 -16.73 36.10
C LEU A 560 27.26 -17.15 37.55
N PRO A 561 27.18 -18.45 37.88
CA PRO A 561 27.72 -18.95 39.15
C PRO A 561 29.24 -18.87 39.09
N THR A 562 29.84 -17.97 39.86
CA THR A 562 31.30 -17.75 39.89
C THR A 562 31.90 -18.22 41.21
N GLU A 563 33.10 -18.79 41.16
CA GLU A 563 33.90 -19.18 42.33
C GLU A 563 35.32 -18.61 42.21
N ASP A 564 35.77 -17.90 43.25
CA ASP A 564 37.12 -17.34 43.35
C ASP A 564 37.60 -16.48 42.14
N VAL A 565 36.68 -15.73 41.52
CA VAL A 565 37.00 -14.89 40.36
C VAL A 565 37.49 -13.50 40.78
N SER A 566 38.72 -13.14 40.40
CA SER A 566 39.30 -11.81 40.63
C SER A 566 39.06 -10.89 39.44
N VAL A 567 38.03 -10.04 39.52
CA VAL A 567 37.71 -9.09 38.44
C VAL A 567 38.85 -8.08 38.18
N ALA A 568 39.57 -7.68 39.23
CA ALA A 568 40.72 -6.79 39.09
C ALA A 568 41.85 -7.40 38.25
N ALA A 569 42.07 -8.72 38.36
CA ALA A 569 43.03 -9.45 37.53
C ALA A 569 42.53 -9.59 36.08
N LEU A 570 41.23 -9.89 35.89
CA LEU A 570 40.61 -9.98 34.56
C LEU A 570 40.69 -8.64 33.79
N ALA A 571 40.57 -7.52 34.50
CA ALA A 571 40.61 -6.19 33.90
C ALA A 571 41.99 -5.79 33.34
N GLN A 572 43.07 -6.47 33.73
CA GLN A 572 44.40 -6.22 33.16
C GLN A 572 44.50 -6.66 31.70
N LEU A 573 43.69 -7.65 31.30
CA LEU A 573 43.63 -8.10 29.92
C LEU A 573 43.07 -6.99 29.02
N ALA A 574 43.91 -6.45 28.14
CA ALA A 574 43.56 -5.30 27.32
C ALA A 574 42.69 -5.70 26.12
N VAL A 575 41.42 -6.03 26.32
CA VAL A 575 40.48 -6.47 25.27
C VAL A 575 39.22 -5.61 25.22
N THR A 576 38.48 -5.67 24.11
CA THR A 576 37.20 -4.95 23.96
C THR A 576 36.06 -5.66 24.70
N GLY A 577 34.97 -4.95 24.98
CA GLY A 577 33.82 -5.51 25.70
C GLY A 577 33.19 -6.73 25.02
N GLY A 578 33.15 -6.76 23.67
CA GLY A 578 32.69 -7.92 22.91
C GLY A 578 33.55 -9.16 23.14
N VAL A 579 34.87 -8.99 23.23
CA VAL A 579 35.80 -10.08 23.55
C VAL A 579 35.61 -10.54 25.00
N ILE A 580 35.43 -9.61 25.95
CA ILE A 580 35.12 -9.94 27.36
C ILE A 580 33.87 -10.83 27.45
N ARG A 581 32.79 -10.46 26.76
CA ARG A 581 31.56 -11.25 26.70
C ARG A 581 31.80 -12.64 26.11
N ASN A 582 32.56 -12.75 25.02
CA ASN A 582 32.90 -14.04 24.41
C ASN A 582 33.74 -14.93 25.33
N ILE A 583 34.70 -14.35 26.08
CA ILE A 583 35.50 -15.08 27.06
C ILE A 583 34.61 -15.62 28.18
N ALA A 584 33.74 -14.78 28.75
CA ALA A 584 32.83 -15.20 29.81
C ALA A 584 31.88 -16.30 29.35
N LEU A 585 31.31 -16.18 28.14
CA LEU A 585 30.45 -17.20 27.55
C LEU A 585 31.20 -18.52 27.31
N GLY A 586 32.42 -18.43 26.76
CA GLY A 586 33.28 -19.60 26.55
C GLY A 586 33.67 -20.28 27.87
N ALA A 587 33.91 -19.50 28.94
CA ALA A 587 34.18 -20.03 30.27
C ALA A 587 32.93 -20.69 30.89
N ALA A 588 31.75 -20.11 30.70
CA ALA A 588 30.48 -20.66 31.17
C ALA A 588 30.19 -22.04 30.56
N PHE A 589 30.36 -22.21 29.25
CA PHE A 589 30.19 -23.51 28.60
C PHE A 589 31.16 -24.58 29.14
N ARG A 590 32.42 -24.19 29.40
CA ARG A 590 33.42 -25.10 29.99
C ARG A 590 33.07 -25.50 31.42
N ALA A 591 32.68 -24.53 32.23
CA ALA A 591 32.27 -24.76 33.61
C ALA A 591 31.03 -25.68 33.68
N ALA A 592 30.05 -25.47 32.78
CA ALA A 592 28.88 -26.30 32.64
C ALA A 592 29.22 -27.76 32.22
N GLU A 593 30.14 -27.95 31.28
CA GLU A 593 30.64 -29.28 30.89
C GLU A 593 31.33 -29.99 32.05
N ALA A 594 32.09 -29.25 32.86
CA ALA A 594 32.75 -29.76 34.06
C ALA A 594 31.80 -29.93 35.27
N GLY A 595 30.55 -29.45 35.19
CA GLY A 595 29.60 -29.45 36.31
C GLY A 595 30.03 -28.59 37.50
N THR A 596 30.82 -27.53 37.27
CA THR A 596 31.40 -26.65 38.30
C THR A 596 31.05 -25.18 38.06
N ALA A 597 31.32 -24.32 39.04
CA ALA A 597 31.18 -22.88 38.88
C ALA A 597 32.27 -22.30 37.95
N VAL A 598 32.02 -21.12 37.40
CA VAL A 598 33.00 -20.40 36.58
C VAL A 598 34.11 -19.87 37.50
N GLY A 599 35.27 -20.53 37.46
CA GLY A 599 36.50 -20.08 38.11
C GLY A 599 37.53 -19.51 37.13
N MET A 600 38.64 -19.01 37.69
CA MET A 600 39.71 -18.37 36.91
C MET A 600 40.35 -19.28 35.86
N ALA A 601 40.45 -20.60 36.12
CA ALA A 601 41.00 -21.56 35.15
C ALA A 601 40.14 -21.68 33.88
N HIS A 602 38.81 -21.65 34.02
CA HIS A 602 37.88 -21.64 32.88
C HIS A 602 38.01 -20.35 32.06
N LEU A 603 38.13 -19.21 32.75
CA LEU A 603 38.32 -17.91 32.13
C LEU A 603 39.66 -17.81 31.40
N LEU A 604 40.75 -18.31 31.98
CA LEU A 604 42.07 -18.34 31.35
C LEU A 604 42.06 -19.16 30.06
N ALA A 605 41.49 -20.37 30.10
CA ALA A 605 41.38 -21.24 28.94
C ALA A 605 40.49 -20.64 27.83
N ALA A 606 39.44 -19.91 28.21
CA ALA A 606 38.60 -19.17 27.26
C ALA A 606 39.33 -17.94 26.69
N ALA A 607 40.07 -17.19 27.51
CA ALA A 607 40.87 -16.05 27.09
C ALA A 607 41.96 -16.46 26.09
N HIS A 608 42.70 -17.55 26.35
CA HIS A 608 43.67 -18.07 25.39
C HIS A 608 43.05 -18.38 24.02
N ARG A 609 41.87 -19.01 24.02
CA ARG A 609 41.16 -19.36 22.78
C ARG A 609 40.68 -18.12 22.03
N GLU A 610 40.07 -17.17 22.71
CA GLU A 610 39.56 -15.95 22.07
C GLU A 610 40.70 -15.05 21.58
N CYS A 611 41.77 -14.87 22.36
CA CYS A 611 42.92 -14.08 21.93
C CYS A 611 43.70 -14.76 20.79
N ALA A 612 43.74 -16.10 20.73
CA ALA A 612 44.30 -16.82 19.60
C ALA A 612 43.51 -16.58 18.29
N LYS A 613 42.17 -16.47 18.34
CA LYS A 613 41.36 -16.11 17.16
C LYS A 613 41.67 -14.70 16.63
N LEU A 614 42.10 -13.81 17.53
CA LEU A 614 42.48 -12.44 17.20
C LEU A 614 43.96 -12.31 16.81
N GLU A 615 44.66 -13.44 16.63
CA GLU A 615 46.10 -13.51 16.34
C GLU A 615 46.95 -12.73 17.36
N ARG A 616 46.47 -12.62 18.60
CA ARG A 616 47.14 -11.91 19.68
C ARG A 616 47.51 -12.87 20.81
N PRO A 617 48.79 -13.24 20.97
CA PRO A 617 49.21 -14.06 22.11
C PRO A 617 49.06 -13.28 23.43
N LEU A 618 48.62 -13.97 24.48
CA LEU A 618 48.51 -13.42 25.83
C LEU A 618 49.91 -13.24 26.42
N SER A 619 50.18 -12.08 27.00
CA SER A 619 51.43 -11.84 27.75
C SER A 619 51.29 -12.28 29.21
N GLU A 620 52.39 -12.73 29.82
CA GLU A 620 52.43 -13.13 31.23
C GLU A 620 52.05 -11.98 32.19
N ALA A 621 52.26 -10.74 31.76
CA ALA A 621 51.83 -9.54 32.49
C ALA A 621 50.30 -9.34 32.51
N GLU A 622 49.57 -9.84 31.50
CA GLU A 622 48.10 -9.72 31.41
C GLU A 622 47.35 -10.85 32.14
N VAL A 623 47.96 -12.04 32.23
CA VAL A 623 47.37 -13.23 32.86
C VAL A 623 48.02 -13.62 34.18
N GLY A 624 49.05 -12.89 34.62
CA GLY A 624 49.74 -13.13 35.88
C GLY A 624 48.76 -13.10 37.06
N GLY A 625 48.67 -14.20 37.80
CA GLY A 625 47.76 -14.35 38.94
C GLY A 625 46.37 -14.88 38.60
N TRP A 626 46.13 -15.39 37.39
CA TRP A 626 44.88 -16.09 37.07
C TRP A 626 44.86 -17.56 37.56
N VAL A 627 46.02 -18.18 37.77
CA VAL A 627 46.16 -19.53 38.34
C VAL A 627 47.41 -19.57 39.21
#